data_AF-A0A4R1XRQ3-F1
#
_entry.id   AF-A0A4R1XRQ3-F1
#
_cell.length_a   1.000
_cell.length_b   1.000
_cell.length_c   1.000
_cell.angle_alpha   90.00
_cell.angle_beta   90.00
_cell.angle_gamma   90.00
#
_symmetry.space_group_name_H-M   'P 1'
#
loop_
_entity.id
_entity.type
_entity.pdbx_description
1 polymer ?
#
loop_
_entity_poly.entity_id
_entity_poly.type
_entity_poly.pdbx_seq_one_letter_code
_entity_poly.pdbx_strand_id
1 'polypeptide(L)' 'MNPLMWAVEEMGNIDLGDRRRTIRLCEFLNKASQNFQSSVSQLSKDQHTRKAYYRLIENPKIDKNIVLE' A
#
# COMPACT_ATOMS: atom_id res chain seq x y z
N MET A 1 1.33 -11.30 15.55
CA MET A 1 2.00 -10.77 14.34
C MET A 1 2.06 -9.27 14.44
N ASN A 2 3.24 -8.66 14.29
CA ASN A 2 3.33 -7.21 14.16
C ASN A 2 2.93 -6.86 12.72
N PRO A 3 1.80 -6.17 12.48
CA PRO A 3 1.32 -5.93 11.12
C PRO A 3 2.36 -5.21 10.28
N LEU A 4 3.14 -4.28 10.88
CA LEU A 4 4.23 -3.56 10.23
C LEU A 4 5.27 -4.47 9.58
N MET A 5 5.50 -5.66 10.14
CA MET A 5 6.47 -6.62 9.61
C MET A 5 5.87 -7.41 8.44
N TRP A 6 4.61 -7.85 8.53
CA TRP A 6 4.01 -8.68 7.50
C TRP A 6 4.05 -8.05 6.10
N ALA A 7 3.56 -6.82 5.91
CA ALA A 7 3.55 -6.26 4.55
C ALA A 7 4.96 -5.92 4.05
N VAL A 8 5.93 -5.72 4.94
CA VAL A 8 7.34 -5.52 4.55
C VAL A 8 7.98 -6.86 4.17
N GLU A 9 7.65 -7.93 4.88
CA GLU A 9 8.11 -9.29 4.59
C GLU A 9 7.56 -9.78 3.24
N GLU A 10 6.26 -9.62 2.99
CA GLU A 10 5.61 -10.07 1.75
C GLU A 10 5.93 -9.17 0.55
N MET A 11 5.87 -7.84 0.73
CA MET A 11 5.85 -6.90 -0.40
C MET A 11 7.09 -5.99 -0.45
N GLY A 12 7.96 -6.02 0.55
CA GLY A 12 9.06 -5.06 0.69
C GLY A 12 10.14 -5.17 -0.39
N ASN A 13 10.24 -6.34 -1.04
CA ASN A 13 11.17 -6.59 -2.15
C ASN A 13 10.55 -6.37 -3.53
N ILE A 14 9.26 -6.03 -3.60
CA ILE A 14 8.59 -5.76 -4.87
C ILE A 14 9.13 -4.45 -5.47
N ASP A 15 9.54 -4.51 -6.74
CA ASP A 15 9.91 -3.33 -7.50
C ASP A 15 8.71 -2.75 -8.25
N LEU A 16 8.17 -1.65 -7.72
CA LEU A 16 7.11 -0.86 -8.39
C LEU A 16 7.69 0.29 -9.25
N GLY A 17 8.98 0.21 -9.61
CA GLY A 17 9.75 1.20 -10.36
C GLY A 17 10.12 2.47 -9.57
N ASP A 18 9.79 2.53 -8.27
CA ASP A 18 10.21 3.56 -7.32
C ASP A 18 10.03 3.03 -5.90
N ARG A 19 11.11 2.97 -5.12
CA ARG A 19 11.11 2.47 -3.73
C ARG A 19 10.04 3.14 -2.84
N ARG A 20 9.73 4.42 -3.08
CA ARG A 20 8.70 5.15 -2.32
C ARG A 20 7.29 4.60 -2.56
N ARG A 21 7.05 3.97 -3.70
CA ARG A 21 5.77 3.30 -4.01
C ARG A 21 5.66 2.01 -3.22
N THR A 22 6.73 1.21 -3.18
CA THR A 22 6.79 -0.03 -2.39
C THR A 22 6.57 0.27 -0.90
N ILE A 23 7.25 1.27 -0.35
CA ILE A 23 7.03 1.72 1.05
C ILE A 23 5.55 2.09 1.27
N ARG A 24 4.95 2.85 0.36
CA ARG A 24 3.54 3.26 0.47
C ARG A 24 2.57 2.09 0.34
N LEU A 25 2.89 1.09 -0.47
CA LEU A 25 2.13 -0.15 -0.58
C LEU A 25 2.16 -0.89 0.76
N CYS A 26 3.34 -1.10 1.36
CA CYS A 26 3.45 -1.72 2.68
C CYS A 26 2.65 -0.95 3.73
N GLU A 27 2.75 0.39 3.78
CA GLU A 27 1.97 1.23 4.69
C GLU A 27 0.46 1.06 4.51
N PHE A 28 -0.01 1.01 3.26
CA PHE A 28 -1.42 0.83 2.93
C PHE A 28 -1.91 -0.56 3.39
N LEU A 29 -1.20 -1.62 3.02
CA LEU A 29 -1.54 -3.00 3.34
C LEU A 29 -1.52 -3.25 4.85
N ASN A 30 -0.58 -2.65 5.59
CA ASN A 30 -0.53 -2.73 7.05
C ASN A 30 -1.76 -2.17 7.74
N LYS A 31 -2.36 -1.11 7.17
CA LYS A 31 -3.59 -0.53 7.73
C LYS A 31 -4.82 -1.31 7.31
N ALA A 32 -4.85 -1.73 6.05
CA ALA A 32 -5.93 -2.54 5.50
C ALA A 32 -6.04 -3.89 6.22
N SER A 33 -4.92 -4.53 6.55
CA SER A 33 -4.89 -5.82 7.26
C SER A 33 -5.39 -5.75 8.71
N GLN A 34 -5.44 -4.56 9.30
CA GLN A 34 -6.01 -4.36 10.63
C GLN A 34 -7.49 -3.95 10.58
N ASN A 35 -7.96 -3.47 9.42
CA ASN A 35 -9.27 -2.87 9.26
C ASN A 35 -9.85 -3.25 7.89
N PHE A 36 -10.08 -4.54 7.66
CA PHE A 36 -10.44 -5.08 6.34
C PHE A 36 -11.69 -4.47 5.70
N GLN A 37 -12.61 -3.92 6.50
CA GLN A 37 -13.85 -3.30 6.02
C GLN A 37 -13.74 -1.78 5.80
N SER A 38 -12.61 -1.18 6.17
CA SER A 38 -12.39 0.25 6.02
C SER A 38 -12.10 0.61 4.56
N SER A 39 -12.81 1.62 4.05
CA SER A 39 -12.48 2.26 2.79
C SER A 39 -11.09 2.93 2.84
N VAL A 40 -10.49 3.21 1.67
CA VAL A 40 -9.23 3.98 1.57
C VAL A 40 -9.30 5.30 2.34
N SER A 41 -10.48 5.94 2.34
CA SER A 41 -10.73 7.18 3.10
C SER A 41 -10.66 6.96 4.62
N GLN A 42 -11.19 5.86 5.13
CA GLN A 42 -11.13 5.51 6.56
C GLN A 42 -9.73 5.05 7.00
N LEU A 43 -8.95 4.43 6.10
CA LEU A 43 -7.55 4.05 6.35
C LEU A 43 -6.59 5.26 6.34
N SER A 44 -6.99 6.37 5.73
CA SER A 44 -6.16 7.57 5.63
C SER A 44 -6.27 8.46 6.88
N LYS A 45 -5.13 8.94 7.38
CA LYS A 45 -5.11 9.88 8.53
C LYS A 45 -5.50 11.31 8.16
N ASP A 46 -5.18 11.70 6.92
CA ASP A 46 -5.35 13.06 6.41
C ASP A 46 -5.56 13.02 4.89
N GLN A 47 -5.90 14.18 4.32
CA GLN A 47 -6.12 14.32 2.88
C GLN A 47 -4.88 13.98 2.04
N HIS A 48 -3.68 14.26 2.54
CA HIS A 48 -2.43 13.98 1.85
C HIS A 48 -2.21 12.47 1.69
N THR A 49 -2.39 11.72 2.77
CA THR A 49 -2.29 10.26 2.81
C THR A 49 -3.35 9.63 1.92
N ARG A 50 -4.59 10.14 1.99
CA ARG A 50 -5.69 9.68 1.12
C ARG A 50 -5.36 9.82 -0.36
N LYS A 51 -4.93 11.02 -0.77
CA LYS A 51 -4.51 11.28 -2.15
C LYS A 51 -3.35 10.39 -2.58
N ALA A 52 -2.40 10.14 -1.67
CA ALA A 52 -1.25 9.29 -1.96
C ALA A 52 -1.64 7.82 -2.18
N TYR A 53 -2.62 7.30 -1.42
CA TYR A 53 -3.15 5.94 -1.64
C TYR A 53 -3.89 5.82 -2.96
N TYR A 54 -4.84 6.73 -3.27
CA TYR A 54 -5.52 6.71 -4.57
C TYR A 54 -4.53 6.83 -5.73
N ARG A 55 -3.57 7.76 -5.66
CA ARG A 55 -2.52 7.89 -6.68
C ARG A 55 -1.65 6.66 -6.84
N LEU A 56 -1.48 5.84 -5.80
CA LEU A 56 -0.74 4.58 -5.89
C LEU A 56 -1.59 3.54 -6.63
N ILE A 57 -2.85 3.34 -6.20
CA ILE A 57 -3.79 2.33 -6.73
C ILE A 57 -4.14 2.61 -8.20
N GLU A 58 -4.30 3.89 -8.54
CA GLU A 58 -4.69 4.36 -9.87
C GLU A 58 -3.47 4.68 -10.75
N ASN A 59 -2.24 4.41 -10.31
CA ASN A 59 -1.05 4.74 -11.09
C ASN A 59 -0.97 3.87 -12.37
N PRO A 60 -1.10 4.45 -13.57
CA PRO A 60 -1.04 3.66 -14.81
C PRO A 60 0.36 3.14 -15.13
N LYS A 61 1.39 3.63 -14.42
CA LYS A 61 2.79 3.18 -14.57
C LYS A 61 3.17 2.02 -13.64
N ILE A 62 2.26 1.58 -12.78
CA ILE A 62 2.49 0.40 -11.94
C ILE A 62 1.84 -0.79 -12.63
N ASP A 63 2.65 -1.81 -12.91
CA ASP A 63 2.10 -3.11 -13.27
C ASP A 63 1.49 -3.75 -12.01
N LYS A 64 0.18 -3.94 -12.05
CA LYS A 64 -0.58 -4.49 -10.92
C LYS A 64 -0.36 -6.00 -10.77
N ASN A 65 0.07 -6.68 -11.82
CA ASN A 65 0.30 -8.12 -11.79
C ASN A 65 1.45 -8.48 -10.84
N ILE A 66 2.45 -7.60 -10.71
CA ILE A 66 3.58 -7.77 -9.79
C ILE A 66 3.11 -7.90 -8.32
N VAL A 67 1.94 -7.35 -7.96
CA VAL A 67 1.39 -7.46 -6.59
C VAL A 67 0.62 -8.77 -6.38
N LEU A 68 0.26 -9.47 -7.46
CA LEU A 68 -0.50 -10.73 -7.43
C LEU A 68 0.39 -11.97 -7.57
N GLU A 69 1.67 -11.78 -7.90
CA GLU A 69 2.71 -12.81 -7.96
C GLU A 69 3.31 -13.09 -6.57
#